data_AF-A0A1I3ZW47-F1
#
_entry.id   AF-A0A1I3ZW47-F1
#
_cell.length_a   1.000
_cell.length_b   1.000
_cell.length_c   1.000
_cell.angle_alpha   90.00
_cell.angle_beta   90.00
_cell.angle_gamma   90.00
#
_symmetry.space_group_name_H-M   'P 1'
#
loop_
_entity.id
_entity.type
_entity.pdbx_description
1 polymer ?
#
loop_
_entity_poly.entity_id
_entity_poly.type
_entity_poly.pdbx_seq_one_letter_code
_entity_poly.pdbx_strand_id
1 'polypeptide(L)' 'MNSSGIKIKKDQKGRTRYVKIDMKKHGNNELLEDFLDIEEANSRQGGETISLQEFKENMDKRFGKCIPL' A
#
# COMPACT_ATOMS: atom_id res chain seq x y z
N MET A 1 -26.87 -14.88 -0.45
CA MET A 1 -26.62 -13.48 -0.04
C MET A 1 -25.32 -13.03 -0.67
N ASN A 2 -25.39 -12.17 -1.70
CA ASN A 2 -24.23 -11.68 -2.42
C ASN A 2 -23.46 -10.70 -1.56
N SER A 3 -22.50 -11.21 -0.78
CA SER A 3 -21.51 -10.37 -0.11
C SER A 3 -20.64 -9.73 -1.19
N SER A 4 -20.77 -8.42 -1.34
CA SER A 4 -20.04 -7.58 -2.29
C SER A 4 -18.51 -7.62 -2.15
N GLY A 5 -17.97 -8.44 -1.24
CA GLY A 5 -16.53 -8.50 -0.93
C GLY A 5 -16.01 -7.27 -0.21
N ILE A 6 -16.84 -6.25 0.04
CA ILE A 6 -16.47 -5.02 0.71
C ILE A 6 -17.40 -4.83 1.91
N LYS A 7 -16.83 -4.65 3.11
CA LYS A 7 -17.56 -4.39 4.35
C LYS A 7 -17.13 -3.04 4.93
N ILE A 8 -18.09 -2.17 5.19
CA ILE A 8 -17.85 -0.86 5.79
C ILE A 8 -18.18 -0.94 7.28
N LYS A 9 -17.23 -0.58 8.15
CA LYS A 9 -17.45 -0.48 9.59
C LYS A 9 -17.63 0.99 9.97
N LYS A 10 -18.79 1.29 10.54
CA LYS A 10 -19.11 2.61 11.10
C LYS A 10 -18.75 2.66 12.58
N ASP A 11 -18.47 3.85 13.06
CA ASP A 11 -18.27 4.10 14.49
C ASP A 11 -19.59 4.36 15.24
N GLN A 12 -19.49 4.60 16.55
CA GLN A 12 -20.64 4.88 17.42
C GLN A 12 -21.42 6.15 17.01
N LYS A 13 -20.83 7.03 16.21
CA LYS A 13 -21.47 8.25 15.66
C LYS A 13 -21.96 8.04 14.22
N GLY A 14 -21.90 6.81 13.70
CA GLY A 14 -22.34 6.47 12.35
C GLY A 14 -21.36 6.86 11.24
N ARG A 15 -20.16 7.35 11.57
CA ARG A 15 -19.14 7.73 10.58
C ARG A 15 -18.39 6.50 10.11
N THR A 16 -18.12 6.40 8.81
CA THR A 16 -17.28 5.33 8.26
C THR A 16 -15.87 5.44 8.83
N ARG A 17 -15.40 4.36 9.47
CA ARG A 17 -14.08 4.31 10.10
C ARG A 17 -13.14 3.33 9.43
N TYR A 18 -13.66 2.21 8.92
CA TYR A 18 -12.87 1.20 8.22
C TYR A 18 -13.62 0.62 7.03
N VAL A 19 -12.88 0.29 5.98
CA VAL A 19 -13.34 -0.53 4.86
C VAL A 19 -12.53 -1.82 4.88
N LYS A 20 -13.21 -2.96 4.86
CA LYS A 20 -12.60 -4.29 4.81
C LYS A 20 -12.88 -4.89 3.44
N ILE A 21 -11.83 -5.10 2.66
CA ILE A 21 -11.91 -5.58 1.28
C ILE A 21 -11.42 -7.03 1.26
N ASP A 22 -12.17 -7.89 0.58
CA ASP A 22 -11.79 -9.27 0.33
C ASP A 22 -10.80 -9.31 -0.84
N MET A 23 -9.52 -9.41 -0.50
CA MET A 23 -8.42 -9.46 -1.48
C MET A 23 -8.49 -10.69 -2.39
N LYS A 24 -9.12 -11.80 -1.98
CA LYS A 24 -9.27 -12.95 -2.90
C LYS A 24 -10.24 -12.67 -4.04
N LYS A 25 -11.19 -11.77 -3.80
CA LYS A 25 -12.23 -11.42 -4.77
C LYS A 25 -11.91 -10.14 -5.54
N HIS A 26 -11.22 -9.19 -4.90
CA HIS A 26 -10.99 -7.84 -5.42
C HIS A 26 -9.51 -7.43 -5.44
N GLY A 27 -8.58 -8.34 -5.12
CA GLY A 27 -7.15 -8.03 -5.05
C GLY A 27 -6.54 -7.72 -6.41
N ASN A 28 -7.00 -8.37 -7.49
CA ASN A 28 -6.60 -8.02 -8.86
C ASN A 28 -7.48 -6.89 -9.40
N ASN A 29 -7.40 -5.72 -8.80
CA ASN A 29 -8.09 -4.53 -9.26
C ASN A 29 -7.12 -3.36 -9.26
N GLU A 30 -6.74 -2.90 -10.45
CA GLU A 30 -5.78 -1.81 -10.66
C GLU A 30 -6.18 -0.54 -9.90
N LEU A 31 -7.49 -0.22 -9.84
CA LEU A 31 -7.96 0.97 -9.11
C LEU A 31 -7.78 0.84 -7.59
N LEU A 32 -7.78 -0.38 -7.06
CA LEU A 32 -7.50 -0.63 -5.65
C LEU A 32 -6.00 -0.48 -5.37
N GLU A 33 -5.15 -0.95 -6.28
CA GLU A 33 -3.69 -0.79 -6.19
C GLU A 33 -3.32 0.69 -6.25
N ASP A 34 -3.80 1.43 -7.26
CA ASP A 34 -3.57 2.87 -7.41
C ASP A 34 -3.99 3.66 -6.17
N PHE A 35 -5.15 3.32 -5.60
CA PHE A 35 -5.63 3.95 -4.37
C PHE A 35 -4.69 3.71 -3.19
N LEU A 36 -4.21 2.48 -3.01
CA LEU A 36 -3.30 2.12 -1.91
C LEU A 36 -1.93 2.80 -2.06
N ASP A 37 -1.41 2.88 -3.28
CA ASP A 37 -0.13 3.53 -3.58
C ASP A 37 -0.19 5.03 -3.27
N ILE A 38 -1.28 5.71 -3.64
CA ILE A 38 -1.49 7.13 -3.34
C ILE A 38 -1.58 7.36 -1.83
N GLU A 39 -2.35 6.56 -1.10
CA GLU A 39 -2.46 6.68 0.36
C GLU A 39 -1.11 6.42 1.06
N GLU A 40 -0.34 5.45 0.57
CA GLU A 40 1.01 5.20 1.07
C GLU A 40 1.93 6.39 0.83
N ALA A 41 1.95 6.95 -0.39
CA ALA A 41 2.74 8.13 -0.72
C ALA A 41 2.37 9.33 0.17
N ASN A 42 1.07 9.58 0.35
CA ASN A 42 0.57 10.65 1.22
C ASN A 42 0.96 10.43 2.68
N SER A 43 0.91 9.19 3.18
CA SER A 43 1.28 8.87 4.56
C SER A 43 2.75 9.15 4.88
N ARG A 44 3.60 9.14 3.84
CA ARG A 44 5.04 9.40 3.93
C ARG A 44 5.41 10.84 3.56
N GLN A 45 4.44 11.69 3.24
CA GLN A 45 4.67 13.07 2.85
C GLN A 45 5.35 13.84 4.01
N GLY A 46 6.51 14.43 3.73
CA GLY A 46 7.30 15.17 4.72
C GLY A 46 8.12 14.28 5.67
N GLY A 47 8.12 12.96 5.48
CA GLY A 47 9.04 12.05 6.16
C GLY A 47 10.48 12.22 5.64
N GLU A 48 11.46 11.74 6.42
CA GLU A 48 12.85 11.71 5.98
C GLU A 48 13.00 10.86 4.72
N THR A 49 13.60 11.46 3.68
CA THR A 49 13.97 10.75 2.46
C THR A 49 15.41 10.28 2.58
N ILE A 50 15.68 9.05 2.14
CA ILE A 50 17.05 8.58 1.95
C ILE A 50 17.57 9.01 0.58
N SER A 51 18.88 9.20 0.47
CA SER A 51 19.53 9.44 -0.80
C SER A 51 19.44 8.22 -1.72
N LEU A 52 19.55 8.44 -3.03
CA LEU A 52 19.67 7.36 -4.03
C LEU A 52 20.86 6.42 -3.72
N GLN A 53 21.95 6.97 -3.17
CA GLN A 53 23.11 6.17 -2.78
C GLN A 53 22.79 5.26 -1.59
N GLU A 54 22.19 5.78 -0.52
CA GLU A 54 21.77 4.98 0.63
C GLU A 54 20.73 3.93 0.26
N PHE A 55 19.83 4.25 -0.67
CA PHE A 55 18.89 3.28 -1.23
C PHE A 55 19.64 2.15 -1.95
N LYS A 56 20.60 2.50 -2.82
CA LYS A 56 21.40 1.51 -3.56
C LYS A 56 22.20 0.61 -2.61
N GLU A 57 22.84 1.17 -1.59
CA GLU A 57 23.56 0.41 -0.57
C GLU A 57 22.64 -0.54 0.20
N ASN A 58 21.43 -0.09 0.55
CA ASN A 58 20.43 -0.95 1.20
C ASN A 58 19.95 -2.09 0.30
N MET A 59 19.72 -1.83 -1.00
CA MET A 59 19.29 -2.85 -1.96
C MET A 59 20.41 -3.86 -2.23
N ASP A 60 21.64 -3.39 -2.42
CA ASP A 60 22.83 -4.23 -2.59
C ASP A 60 23.07 -5.13 -1.36
N LYS A 61 22.79 -4.62 -0.15
CA LYS A 61 22.90 -5.40 1.10
C LYS A 61 21.81 -6.48 1.21
N ARG A 62 20.58 -6.18 0.77
CA ARG A 62 19.44 -7.10 0.90
C ARG A 62 19.42 -8.19 -0.17
N PHE A 63 19.79 -7.85 -1.40
CA PHE A 63 19.62 -8.71 -2.57
C PHE A 63 20.95 -9.10 -3.23
N GLY A 64 22.08 -8.62 -2.70
CA GLY A 64 23.37 -8.72 -3.35
C GLY A 64 23.56 -7.63 -4.40
N LYS A 65 24.81 -7.36 -4.77
CA LYS A 65 25.11 -6.39 -5.84
C LYS A 65 24.57 -6.90 -7.16
N CYS A 66 23.74 -6.10 -7.82
CA CYS A 66 23.44 -6.30 -9.23
C CYS A 66 24.72 -6.10 -10.04
N ILE A 67 25.24 -7.20 -10.58
CA ILE A 67 26.35 -7.17 -11.54
C ILE A 67 25.72 -6.79 -12.89
N PRO A 68 26.16 -5.69 -13.54
CA PRO A 68 25.71 -5.40 -14.89
C PRO A 68 26.15 -6.54 -15.82
N LEU A 69 25.19 -7.11 -16.57
CA LEU A 69 25.42 -8.12 -17.61
C LEU A 69 26.26 -7.56 -18.77
#